data_AF-A0AAW0AQN7-F1
#
_entry.id   AF-A0AAW0AQN7-F1
#
_cell.length_a   1.000
_cell.length_b   1.000
_cell.length_c   1.000
_cell.angle_alpha   90.00
_cell.angle_beta   90.00
_cell.angle_gamma   90.00
#
_symmetry.space_group_name_H-M   'P 1'
#
loop_
_entity.id
_entity.type
_entity.pdbx_description
1 polymer ?
#
loop_
_entity_poly.entity_id
_entity_poly.type
_entity_poly.pdbx_seq_one_letter_code
_entity_poly.pdbx_strand_id
1 'polypeptide(L)'
;GSDGTRLWNLDTLSQHPRPATKGSRGWTTAMLWIRRADDPAETLFYGTEKGYLVCWKQATPSVSFFVLCPLFLLANLTMPGEIRVWRFVSHSEVTGLCFDPASNRLVVINR
;
A
#
# COMPACT_ATOMS: atom_id res chain seq x y z
N GLY A 1 -6.70 11.27 -2.41
CA GLY A 1 -7.78 11.72 -3.31
C GLY A 1 -8.79 10.61 -3.59
N SER A 2 -9.93 10.96 -4.20
CA SER A 2 -11.09 10.08 -4.49
C SER A 2 -10.77 8.87 -5.37
N ASP A 3 -9.82 9.03 -6.28
CA ASP A 3 -9.33 7.97 -7.14
C ASP A 3 -8.45 6.94 -6.41
N GLY A 4 -8.11 7.17 -5.13
CA GLY A 4 -7.16 6.37 -4.37
C GLY A 4 -5.72 6.50 -4.90
N THR A 5 -4.86 5.57 -4.48
CA THR A 5 -3.44 5.57 -4.83
C THR A 5 -3.20 4.83 -6.15
N ARG A 6 -2.37 5.42 -7.03
CA ARG A 6 -1.93 4.82 -8.30
C ARG A 6 -0.41 4.87 -8.39
N LEU A 7 0.19 3.84 -8.96
CA LEU A 7 1.62 3.78 -9.25
C LEU A 7 1.81 3.79 -10.76
N TRP A 8 2.82 4.53 -11.20
CA TRP A 8 3.19 4.65 -12.59
C TRP A 8 4.65 4.21 -12.74
N ASN A 9 4.92 3.41 -13.76
CA ASN A 9 6.26 3.21 -14.25
C ASN A 9 6.59 4.39 -15.18
N LEU A 10 7.63 5.16 -14.82
CA LEU A 10 8.01 6.37 -15.54
C LEU A 10 8.81 6.08 -16.80
N ASP A 11 9.49 4.93 -16.87
CA ASP A 11 10.26 4.52 -18.06
C ASP A 11 9.32 4.08 -19.19
N THR A 12 8.28 3.32 -18.85
CA THR A 12 7.29 2.83 -19.83
C THR A 12 6.07 3.72 -19.95
N LEU A 13 5.99 4.80 -19.15
CA LEU A 13 4.83 5.70 -19.02
C LEU A 13 3.51 4.95 -18.83
N SER A 14 3.56 3.80 -18.15
CA SER A 14 2.42 2.91 -17.97
C SER A 14 2.01 2.82 -16.51
N GLN A 15 0.69 2.74 -16.28
CA GLN A 15 0.17 2.58 -14.94
C GLN A 15 0.36 1.13 -14.48
N HIS A 16 0.88 0.94 -13.27
CA HIS A 16 0.91 -0.38 -12.66
C HIS A 16 -0.51 -0.88 -12.37
N PRO A 17 -0.74 -2.21 -12.47
CA PRO A 17 -2.02 -2.81 -12.13
C PRO A 17 -2.42 -2.49 -10.69
N ARG A 18 -3.67 -2.10 -10.52
CA ARG A 18 -4.22 -1.68 -9.25
C ARG A 18 -5.14 -2.78 -8.69
N PRO A 19 -5.10 -3.08 -7.38
CA PRO A 19 -6.14 -3.87 -6.75
C PRO A 19 -7.52 -3.22 -6.92
N ALA A 20 -8.55 -4.04 -7.17
CA ALA A 20 -9.87 -3.58 -7.59
C ALA A 20 -10.68 -2.86 -6.48
N THR A 21 -10.11 -2.65 -5.30
CA THR A 21 -10.73 -1.98 -4.15
C THR A 21 -10.73 -0.46 -4.32
N LYS A 22 -11.47 0.01 -5.34
CA LYS A 22 -11.76 1.44 -5.56
C LYS A 22 -12.63 1.99 -4.43
N GLY A 23 -12.31 3.19 -3.94
CA GLY A 23 -13.23 4.09 -3.22
C GLY A 23 -13.77 3.67 -1.85
N SER A 24 -13.81 2.38 -1.52
CA SER A 24 -14.38 1.89 -0.24
C SER A 24 -13.58 2.36 0.97
N ARG A 25 -12.26 2.48 0.81
CA ARG A 25 -11.30 2.88 1.85
C ARG A 25 -11.19 4.39 2.06
N GLY A 26 -11.91 5.18 1.28
CA GLY A 26 -11.85 6.65 1.34
C GLY A 26 -10.61 7.23 0.66
N TRP A 27 -10.43 8.53 0.79
CA TRP A 27 -9.37 9.28 0.13
C TRP A 27 -8.00 8.97 0.73
N THR A 28 -6.98 8.77 -0.12
CA THR A 28 -5.59 8.74 0.33
C THR A 28 -5.19 10.12 0.87
N THR A 29 -4.69 10.15 2.10
CA THR A 29 -4.37 11.36 2.88
C THR A 29 -2.91 11.45 3.25
N ALA A 30 -2.24 10.31 3.46
CA ALA A 30 -0.79 10.24 3.72
C ALA A 30 -0.15 9.13 2.89
N MET A 31 1.12 9.31 2.51
CA MET A 31 1.90 8.27 1.83
C MET A 31 3.38 8.35 2.18
N LEU A 32 4.06 7.21 2.16
CA LEU A 32 5.48 7.09 2.45
C LEU A 32 6.09 5.93 1.68
N TRP A 33 7.20 6.19 0.98
CA TRP A 33 8.08 5.15 0.45
C TRP A 33 9.07 4.71 1.52
N ILE A 34 9.21 3.40 1.69
CA ILE A 34 10.12 2.79 2.64
C ILE A 34 11.04 1.85 1.87
N ARG A 35 12.33 2.01 2.13
CA ARG A 35 13.37 1.06 1.74
C ARG A 35 14.09 0.62 2.99
N ARG A 36 14.19 -0.70 3.19
CA ARG A 36 14.94 -1.25 4.32
C ARG A 36 16.32 -1.68 3.85
N ALA A 37 17.29 -1.67 4.74
CA ALA A 37 18.65 -2.12 4.40
C ALA A 37 18.71 -3.64 4.11
N ASP A 38 17.82 -4.41 4.75
CA ASP A 38 17.72 -5.87 4.62
C ASP A 38 16.77 -6.34 3.51
N ASP A 39 16.09 -5.42 2.83
CA ASP A 39 15.11 -5.73 1.79
C ASP A 39 15.34 -4.82 0.57
N PRO A 40 15.80 -5.36 -0.57
CA PRO A 40 16.04 -4.56 -1.76
C PRO A 40 14.75 -4.04 -2.39
N ALA A 41 13.58 -4.59 -2.03
CA ALA A 41 12.30 -4.16 -2.58
C ALA A 41 11.77 -2.91 -1.86
N GLU A 42 11.46 -1.88 -2.64
CA GLU A 42 10.77 -0.70 -2.14
C GLU A 42 9.31 -1.02 -1.79
N THR A 43 8.84 -0.43 -0.69
CA THR A 43 7.49 -0.60 -0.18
C THR A 43 6.83 0.76 -0.01
N LEU A 44 5.69 0.94 -0.65
CA LEU A 44 4.82 2.10 -0.47
C LEU A 44 3.81 1.81 0.65
N PHE A 45 3.77 2.66 1.64
CA PHE A 45 2.67 2.74 2.59
C PHE A 45 1.79 3.93 2.26
N TYR A 46 0.47 3.76 2.37
CA TYR A 46 -0.45 4.87 2.29
C TYR A 46 -1.58 4.75 3.31
N GLY A 47 -1.97 5.89 3.85
CA GLY A 47 -3.06 6.07 4.79
C GLY A 47 -4.29 6.70 4.12
N THR A 48 -5.47 6.47 4.68
CA THR A 48 -6.71 7.05 4.18
C THR A 48 -7.54 7.77 5.24
N GLU A 49 -8.48 8.60 4.78
CA GLU A 49 -9.45 9.32 5.63
C GLU A 49 -10.31 8.39 6.51
N LYS A 50 -10.54 7.14 6.06
CA LYS A 50 -11.35 6.15 6.80
C LYS A 50 -10.52 5.25 7.71
N GLY A 51 -9.25 5.59 7.93
CA GLY A 51 -8.36 4.84 8.81
C GLY A 51 -7.86 3.53 8.23
N TYR A 52 -7.70 3.45 6.91
CA TYR A 52 -6.99 2.34 6.31
C TYR A 52 -5.50 2.67 6.18
N LEU A 53 -4.65 1.75 6.63
CA LEU A 53 -3.23 1.73 6.33
C LEU A 53 -2.99 0.59 5.35
N VAL A 54 -2.40 0.91 4.20
CA VAL A 54 -2.19 -0.07 3.12
C VAL A 54 -0.71 -0.14 2.79
N CYS A 55 -0.20 -1.36 2.71
CA CYS A 55 1.16 -1.67 2.29
C CYS A 55 1.14 -2.25 0.88
N TRP A 56 1.84 -1.58 -0.02
CA TRP A 56 2.07 -2.03 -1.37
C TRP A 56 3.56 -2.26 -1.56
N LYS A 57 3.93 -3.47 -1.95
CA LYS A 57 5.32 -3.83 -2.21
C LYS A 57 5.41 -4.45 -3.60
N GLN A 58 6.48 -4.13 -4.30
CA GLN A 58 6.76 -4.74 -5.58
C GLN A 58 7.22 -6.20 -5.34
N ALA A 59 6.47 -7.18 -5.83
CA ALA A 59 6.99 -8.53 -5.95
C ALA A 59 8.07 -8.54 -7.05
N THR A 60 9.08 -9.37 -6.86
CA THR A 60 10.28 -9.56 -7.70
C THR A 60 10.08 -9.36 -9.21
N PRO A 61 11.13 -8.99 -9.98
CA PRO A 61 11.02 -8.36 -11.30
C PRO A 61 10.47 -9.23 -12.46
N SER A 62 10.03 -10.47 -12.22
CA SER A 62 10.03 -11.50 -13.25
C SER A 62 8.70 -12.21 -13.58
N VAL A 63 7.53 -11.87 -13.00
CA VAL A 63 6.29 -12.59 -13.38
C VAL A 63 5.06 -11.69 -13.48
N SER A 64 4.39 -11.83 -14.63
CA SER A 64 3.18 -11.17 -15.10
C SER A 64 1.96 -11.29 -14.18
N PHE A 65 1.04 -10.34 -14.35
CA PHE A 65 -0.02 -9.93 -13.43
C PHE A 65 -1.30 -10.78 -13.48
N PHE A 66 -1.92 -11.05 -12.32
CA PHE A 66 -3.30 -11.53 -12.21
C PHE A 66 -4.10 -10.74 -11.16
N VAL A 67 -5.41 -10.63 -11.37
CA VAL A 67 -6.34 -9.83 -10.56
C VAL A 67 -7.05 -10.73 -9.56
N LEU A 68 -7.04 -10.38 -8.28
CA LEU A 68 -7.96 -10.99 -7.30
C LEU A 68 -8.62 -9.93 -6.41
N CYS A 69 -9.95 -9.94 -6.45
CA CYS A 69 -10.91 -9.50 -5.45
C CYS A 69 -12.11 -10.47 -5.56
N PRO A 70 -12.98 -10.66 -4.55
CA PRO A 70 -12.77 -10.55 -3.11
C PRO A 70 -13.33 -11.81 -2.40
N LEU A 71 -12.48 -12.67 -1.85
CA LEU A 71 -12.93 -13.56 -0.78
C LEU A 71 -11.73 -13.98 0.08
N PHE A 72 -11.93 -13.84 1.39
CA PHE A 72 -11.06 -14.35 2.43
C PHE A 72 -10.92 -15.88 2.26
N LEU A 73 -9.88 -16.33 1.54
CA LEU A 73 -9.13 -17.57 1.75
C LEU A 73 -8.23 -17.75 0.54
N LEU A 74 -6.93 -17.64 0.76
CA LEU A 74 -5.83 -18.40 0.14
C LEU A 74 -4.58 -17.54 0.31
N ALA A 75 -3.89 -17.80 1.41
CA ALA A 75 -2.48 -17.53 1.53
C ALA A 75 -1.72 -18.16 0.34
N ASN A 76 -0.61 -17.53 -0.05
CA ASN A 76 0.44 -18.04 -0.95
C ASN A 76 0.31 -17.85 -2.46
N LEU A 77 0.03 -16.64 -2.95
CA LEU A 77 0.56 -16.23 -4.26
C LEU A 77 1.03 -14.76 -4.21
N THR A 78 2.35 -14.59 -4.11
CA THR A 78 3.08 -13.33 -4.22
C THR A 78 2.85 -12.67 -5.57
N MET A 79 2.01 -11.64 -5.60
CA MET A 79 1.85 -10.72 -6.72
C MET A 79 2.31 -9.31 -6.29
N PRO A 80 2.79 -8.44 -7.21
CA PRO A 80 2.96 -7.02 -6.92
C PRO A 80 1.57 -6.40 -6.81
N GLY A 81 1.11 -6.23 -5.58
CA GLY A 81 -0.23 -5.80 -5.24
C GLY A 81 -0.26 -5.53 -3.75
N GLU A 82 -1.31 -4.90 -3.25
CA GLU A 82 -1.47 -4.64 -1.82
C GLU A 82 -1.22 -5.91 -1.01
N ILE A 83 -0.11 -5.92 -0.25
CA ILE A 83 0.29 -7.11 0.51
C ILE A 83 -0.52 -7.19 1.79
N ARG A 84 -0.77 -6.02 2.41
CA ARG A 84 -1.52 -5.95 3.67
C ARG A 84 -2.33 -4.67 3.74
N VAL A 85 -3.51 -4.81 4.34
CA VAL A 85 -4.43 -3.72 4.64
C VAL A 85 -4.77 -3.83 6.12
N TRP A 86 -4.49 -2.78 6.87
CA TRP A 86 -4.92 -2.63 8.25
C TRP A 86 -6.01 -1.57 8.31
N ARG A 87 -6.98 -1.78 9.20
CA ARG A 87 -8.02 -0.80 9.51
C ARG A 87 -7.92 -0.46 10.99
N PHE A 88 -7.88 0.83 11.32
CA PHE A 88 -8.00 1.27 12.70
C PHE A 88 -9.39 0.94 13.26
N VAL A 89 -9.45 0.60 14.55
CA VAL A 89 -10.71 0.22 15.23
C VAL A 89 -11.67 1.41 15.31
N SER A 90 -11.14 2.64 15.44
CA SER A 90 -11.90 3.89 15.33
C SER A 90 -11.86 4.44 13.91
N HIS A 91 -12.91 5.16 13.53
CA HIS A 91 -12.90 5.98 12.31
C HIS A 91 -11.97 7.17 12.53
N SER A 92 -10.69 6.97 12.24
CA SER A 92 -9.66 7.99 12.42
C SER A 92 -8.86 8.13 11.14
N GLU A 93 -8.75 9.36 10.66
CA GLU A 93 -8.02 9.68 9.44
C GLU A 93 -6.53 9.50 9.69
N VAL A 94 -5.82 8.84 8.76
CA VAL A 94 -4.35 8.81 8.80
C VAL A 94 -3.83 10.12 8.21
N THR A 95 -3.25 10.97 9.04
CA THR A 95 -2.76 12.30 8.63
C THR A 95 -1.25 12.31 8.35
N GLY A 96 -0.51 11.33 8.86
CA GLY A 96 0.94 11.27 8.67
C GLY A 96 1.51 9.87 8.83
N LEU A 97 2.63 9.64 8.16
CA LEU A 97 3.41 8.41 8.21
C LEU A 97 4.89 8.78 8.33
N CYS A 98 5.61 8.12 9.22
CA CYS A 98 7.06 8.28 9.38
C CYS A 98 7.71 6.92 9.65
N PHE A 99 8.79 6.61 8.96
CA PHE A 99 9.53 5.37 9.17
C PHE A 99 10.89 5.69 9.80
N ASP A 100 11.16 5.03 10.91
CA ASP A 100 12.48 5.06 11.53
C ASP A 100 13.28 3.81 11.12
N PRO A 101 14.33 3.95 10.28
CA PRO A 101 15.15 2.83 9.86
C PRO A 101 15.97 2.22 11.01
N ALA A 102 16.30 2.99 12.05
CA ALA A 102 17.12 2.50 13.16
C ALA A 102 16.35 1.50 14.04
N SER A 103 15.08 1.81 14.35
CA SER A 103 14.22 0.90 15.11
C SER A 103 13.37 -0.03 14.23
N ASN A 104 13.38 0.16 12.90
CA ASN A 104 12.55 -0.55 11.93
C ASN A 104 11.04 -0.44 12.25
N ARG A 105 10.61 0.75 12.70
CA ARG A 105 9.23 1.03 13.11
C ARG A 105 8.58 2.04 12.19
N LEU A 106 7.33 1.76 11.86
CA LEU A 106 6.44 2.71 11.19
C LEU A 106 5.59 3.41 12.25
N VAL A 107 5.74 4.72 12.33
CA VAL A 107 4.90 5.61 13.12
C VAL A 107 3.75 6.09 12.26
N VAL A 108 2.53 5.94 12.77
CA VAL A 108 1.30 6.40 12.11
C VAL A 108 0.68 7.49 12.97
N ILE A 109 0.39 8.63 12.34
CA ILE A 109 -0.27 9.77 12.97
C ILE A 109 -1.71 9.78 12.47
N ASN A 110 -2.66 9.86 13.40
CA ASN A 110 -4.08 9.81 13.11
C ASN A 110 -4.86 10.91 13.85
N ARG A 111 -5.99 11.34 13.28
CA ARG A 111 -6.91 12.34 13.83
C ARG A 111 -8.35 11.85 13.85
#